data_AF-A0AA95LXG1-F1
#
_entry.id   AF-A0AA95LXG1-F1
#
_cell.length_a   1.000
_cell.length_b   1.000
_cell.length_c   1.000
_cell.angle_alpha   90.00
_cell.angle_beta   90.00
_cell.angle_gamma   90.00
#
_symmetry.space_group_name_H-M   'P 1'
#
loop_
_entity.id
_entity.type
_entity.pdbx_description
1 polymer ?
#
loop_
_entity_poly.entity_id
_entity_poly.type
_entity_poly.pdbx_seq_one_letter_code
_entity_poly.pdbx_strand_id
1 'polypeptide(L)' 'MGDDLTANPNLKIIAVDPSVIPLGSKVYVEGYGPAEARDTGGAIKGNKIDVFVPSKEVSYNWGVKNVKIYVLPK' A
#
# COMPACT_ATOMS: atom_id res chain seq x y z
N MET A 1 -6.21 12.03 8.70
CA MET A 1 -6.33 12.70 7.38
C MET A 1 -6.77 11.62 6.41
N GLY A 2 -7.94 11.76 5.79
CA GLY A 2 -8.33 10.92 4.67
C GLY A 2 -7.83 11.59 3.41
N ASP A 3 -6.98 10.92 2.64
CA ASP A 3 -6.55 11.43 1.34
C ASP A 3 -7.72 11.34 0.36
N ASP A 4 -8.01 12.46 -0.30
CA ASP A 4 -9.05 12.51 -1.33
C ASP A 4 -8.53 11.85 -2.62
N LEU A 5 -8.85 10.57 -2.77
CA LEU A 5 -8.49 9.76 -3.95
C LEU A 5 -9.13 10.27 -5.25
N THR A 6 -10.09 11.20 -5.19
CA THR A 6 -10.72 11.77 -6.39
C THR A 6 -9.86 12.84 -7.07
N ALA A 7 -8.96 13.50 -6.31
CA ALA A 7 -8.07 14.53 -6.84
C ALA A 7 -6.85 13.94 -7.58
N ASN A 8 -6.47 12.70 -7.28
CA ASN A 8 -5.40 11.97 -7.94
C ASN A 8 -5.84 10.52 -8.22
N PRO A 9 -6.52 10.25 -9.33
CA PRO A 9 -7.03 8.91 -9.65
C PRO A 9 -5.93 7.84 -9.82
N ASN A 10 -4.67 8.26 -9.95
CA ASN A 10 -3.51 7.38 -10.01
C ASN A 10 -2.82 7.17 -8.66
N LEU A 11 -3.29 7.81 -7.59
CA LEU A 11 -2.67 7.67 -6.27
C LEU A 11 -3.02 6.29 -5.70
N LYS A 12 -2.03 5.40 -5.67
CA LYS A 12 -2.14 4.12 -4.99
C LYS A 12 -1.68 4.28 -3.56
N ILE A 13 -2.59 4.09 -2.62
CA ILE A 13 -2.31 4.13 -1.18
C ILE A 13 -2.23 2.71 -0.64
N ILE A 14 -1.29 2.48 0.27
CA ILE A 14 -1.19 1.24 1.04
C ILE A 14 -1.23 1.51 2.54
N ALA A 15 -1.77 0.54 3.29
CA ALA A 15 -1.66 0.53 4.74
C ALA A 15 -0.40 -0.25 5.15
N VAL A 16 0.36 0.32 6.08
CA VAL A 16 1.64 -0.24 6.55
C VAL A 16 1.77 -0.19 8.07
N ASP A 17 2.79 -0.87 8.60
CA ASP A 17 3.29 -0.60 9.94
C ASP A 17 4.34 0.54 9.89
N PRO A 18 4.08 1.71 10.51
CA PRO A 18 5.01 2.84 10.51
C PRO A 18 6.39 2.56 11.12
N SER A 19 6.50 1.54 11.98
CA SER A 19 7.79 1.13 12.56
C SER A 19 8.72 0.45 11.54
N VAL A 20 8.16 -0.06 10.45
CA VAL A 20 8.90 -0.72 9.35
C VAL A 20 8.98 0.18 8.12
N ILE A 21 7.85 0.78 7.71
CA ILE A 21 7.77 1.70 6.58
C ILE A 21 7.17 3.02 7.07
N PRO A 22 7.96 4.10 7.17
CA PRO A 22 7.45 5.40 7.61
C PRO A 22 6.31 5.91 6.72
N LEU A 23 5.31 6.54 7.33
CA LEU A 23 4.24 7.20 6.57
C LEU A 23 4.80 8.32 5.68
N GLY A 24 4.21 8.50 4.50
CA GLY A 24 4.69 9.38 3.43
C GLY A 24 5.83 8.79 2.59
N SER A 25 6.25 7.55 2.88
CA SER A 25 7.20 6.85 2.01
C SER A 25 6.56 6.49 0.68
N LYS A 26 7.29 6.78 -0.41
CA LYS A 26 6.99 6.20 -1.71
C LYS A 26 7.58 4.80 -1.76
N VAL A 27 6.81 3.84 -2.26
CA VAL A 27 7.24 2.46 -2.37
C VAL A 27 6.92 1.89 -3.74
N TYR A 28 7.62 0.83 -4.12
CA TYR A 28 7.24 -0.03 -5.23
C TYR A 28 6.92 -1.43 -4.68
N VAL A 29 5.69 -1.89 -4.92
CA VAL A 29 5.23 -3.22 -4.52
C VAL A 29 5.24 -4.13 -5.74
N GLU A 30 5.99 -5.22 -5.67
CA GLU A 30 6.13 -6.15 -6.81
C GLU A 30 4.76 -6.73 -7.22
N GLY A 31 4.43 -6.60 -8.50
CA GLY A 31 3.13 -7.03 -9.05
C GLY A 31 1.96 -6.06 -8.83
N TYR A 32 2.09 -5.03 -7.99
CA TYR A 32 1.06 -4.01 -7.78
C TYR A 32 1.44 -2.64 -8.36
N GLY A 33 2.73 -2.29 -8.26
CA GLY A 33 3.31 -1.06 -8.82
C GLY A 33 3.68 -0.01 -7.76
N PRO A 34 3.93 1.24 -8.18
CA PRO A 34 4.28 2.33 -7.28
C PRO A 34 3.08 2.74 -6.40
N ALA A 35 3.35 3.02 -5.13
CA ALA A 35 2.35 3.40 -4.14
C ALA A 35 2.94 4.31 -3.04
N GLU A 36 2.09 4.88 -2.19
CA GLU A 36 2.49 5.69 -1.04
C GLU A 36 1.91 5.12 0.26
N ALA A 37 2.73 5.07 1.30
CA ALA A 37 2.31 4.66 2.64
C ALA A 37 1.56 5.79 3.33
N ARG A 38 0.23 5.74 3.35
CA ARG A 38 -0.61 6.81 3.94
C ARG A 38 -1.55 6.35 5.03
N ASP A 39 -1.69 5.04 5.19
CA ASP A 39 -2.62 4.46 6.16
C ASP A 39 -1.94 3.43 7.07
N THR A 40 -2.61 3.12 8.17
CA THR A 40 -2.19 2.12 9.15
C THR A 40 -3.39 1.30 9.59
N GLY A 41 -3.18 0.04 9.93
CA GLY A 41 -4.23 -0.81 10.48
C GLY A 41 -3.79 -1.50 11.75
N GLY A 42 -4.72 -1.70 12.70
CA GLY A 42 -4.42 -2.47 13.91
C GLY A 42 -3.90 -3.88 13.62
N ALA A 43 -4.37 -4.49 12.52
CA ALA A 43 -3.96 -5.81 12.04
C ALA A 43 -2.80 -5.81 11.02
N ILE A 44 -2.27 -4.62 10.68
CA ILE A 44 -1.14 -4.43 9.77
C ILE A 44 0.09 -4.10 10.61
N LYS A 45 0.82 -5.15 11.01
CA LYS A 45 1.96 -5.10 11.93
C LYS A 45 3.16 -5.84 11.35
N GLY A 46 4.36 -5.31 11.58
CA GLY A 46 5.61 -5.83 11.04
C GLY A 46 5.67 -5.75 9.50
N ASN A 47 6.15 -6.81 8.84
CA ASN A 47 6.32 -6.87 7.39
C ASN A 47 5.03 -7.19 6.62
N LYS A 48 3.89 -6.67 7.08
CA LYS A 48 2.59 -6.84 6.46
C LYS A 48 2.12 -5.51 5.88
N ILE A 49 1.54 -5.56 4.70
CA ILE A 49 0.87 -4.41 4.07
C ILE A 49 -0.53 -4.78 3.64
N ASP A 50 -1.38 -3.78 3.45
CA ASP A 50 -2.66 -3.92 2.76
C ASP A 50 -2.70 -3.01 1.53
N VAL A 51 -3.15 -3.55 0.39
CA VAL A 51 -3.17 -2.83 -0.89
C VAL A 51 -4.60 -2.59 -1.31
N PHE A 52 -4.92 -1.35 -1.68
CA PHE A 52 -6.23 -1.02 -2.19
C PHE A 52 -6.35 -1.39 -3.68
N VAL A 53 -7.36 -2.18 -4.02
CA VAL A 53 -7.66 -2.60 -5.40
C VAL A 53 -9.10 -2.23 -5.76
N PRO A 54 -9.40 -1.93 -7.04
CA PRO A 54 -10.66 -1.30 -7.43
C PRO A 54 -11.88 -2.23 -7.39
N SER A 55 -11.69 -3.55 -7.35
CA SER A 55 -12.81 -4.50 -7.35
C SER A 55 -12.52 -5.77 -6.55
N LYS A 56 -13.60 -6.44 -6.15
CA LYS A 56 -13.56 -7.72 -5.43
C LYS A 56 -12.88 -8.83 -6.25
N GLU A 57 -13.12 -8.86 -7.56
CA GLU A 57 -12.48 -9.82 -8.46
C GLU A 57 -10.96 -9.63 -8.52
N VAL A 58 -10.50 -8.37 -8.62
CA VAL A 58 -9.06 -8.06 -8.58
C VAL A 58 -8.45 -8.43 -7.22
N SER A 59 -9.19 -8.25 -6.13
CA SER A 59 -8.76 -8.67 -4.78
C SER A 59 -8.56 -10.20 -4.70
N TYR A 60 -9.50 -10.99 -5.24
CA TYR A 60 -9.34 -12.44 -5.30
C TYR A 60 -8.16 -12.88 -6.17
N ASN A 61 -7.97 -12.25 -7.33
CA ASN A 61 -6.85 -12.53 -8.22
C ASN A 61 -5.50 -12.11 -7.60
N TRP A 62 -5.48 -11.06 -6.79
CA TRP A 62 -4.30 -10.64 -6.05
C TRP A 62 -3.91 -11.65 -4.96
N GLY A 63 -4.89 -12.04 -4.14
CA GLY A 63 -4.75 -13.00 -3.06
C GLY A 63 -3.84 -12.54 -1.91
N VAL A 64 -3.67 -13.42 -0.91
CA VAL A 64 -2.66 -13.23 0.14
C VAL A 64 -1.36 -13.89 -0.34
N LYS A 65 -0.30 -13.10 -0.43
CA LYS A 65 1.01 -13.57 -0.90
C LYS A 65 2.14 -12.73 -0.32
N ASN A 66 3.32 -13.33 -0.27
CA ASN A 66 4.55 -12.62 0.05
C ASN A 66 5.05 -11.94 -1.22
N VAL A 67 5.34 -10.65 -1.14
CA VAL A 67 5.91 -9.85 -2.24
C VAL A 67 7.09 -9.04 -1.72
N LYS A 68 7.99 -8.66 -2.63
CA LYS A 68 9.05 -7.71 -2.32
C LYS A 68 8.50 -6.29 -2.41
N ILE A 69 8.92 -5.47 -1.44
CA ILE A 69 8.59 -4.04 -1.38
C ILE A 69 9.91 -3.29 -1.35
N TYR A 70 10.01 -2.26 -2.18
CA TYR A 70 11.16 -1.38 -2.24
C TYR A 70 10.73 -0.01 -1.76
N VAL A 71 11.36 0.50 -0.70
CA VAL A 71 11.18 1.88 -0.25
C VAL A 71 12.01 2.77 -1.16
N LEU A 72 11.35 3.70 -1.85
CA LEU A 72 12.00 4.58 -2.81
C LEU A 72 12.61 5.79 -2.09
N PRO A 73 13.77 6.28 -2.54
CA PRO A 73 14.32 7.52 -2.03
C PRO A 73 13.37 8.70 -2.32
N LYS A 74 13.45 9.72 -1.47
CA LYS A 74 12.67 10.96 -1.61
C LYS A 74 13.14 11.80 -2.80
#